data_AF-A0A3R8W2Z5-F1
#
_entry.id   AF-A0A3R8W2Z5-F1
#
_cell.length_a   1.000
_cell.length_b   1.000
_cell.length_c   1.000
_cell.angle_alpha   90.00
_cell.angle_beta   90.00
_cell.angle_gamma   90.00
#
_symmetry.space_group_name_H-M   'P 1'
#
loop_
_entity.id
_entity.type
_entity.pdbx_description
1 polymer ?
#
loop_
_entity_poly.entity_id
_entity_poly.type
_entity_poly.pdbx_seq_one_letter_code
_entity_poly.pdbx_strand_id
1 'polypeptide(L)' 'MTATLRNLEGQDEASILREIQTALHGLKFGSVEITVHNGQVVQIERKEKIRLQQPSTKNN' A
#
# COMPACT_ATOMS: atom_id res chain seq x y z
N MET A 1 16.00 -34.74 1.71
CA MET A 1 15.26 -33.83 2.60
C MET A 1 14.59 -32.76 1.74
N THR A 2 13.37 -33.03 1.28
CA THR A 2 12.63 -32.16 0.34
C THR A 2 11.44 -31.55 1.08
N ALA A 3 11.65 -30.38 1.66
CA ALA A 3 10.61 -29.66 2.37
C ALA A 3 9.69 -28.92 1.37
N THR A 4 8.49 -29.46 1.22
CA THR A 4 7.21 -28.73 1.12
C THR A 4 7.16 -27.46 0.26
N LEU A 5 6.89 -27.62 -1.04
CA LEU A 5 6.57 -26.54 -2.00
C LEU A 5 5.05 -26.35 -2.24
N ARG A 6 4.20 -26.47 -1.21
CA ARG A 6 2.73 -26.48 -1.42
C ARG A 6 1.90 -25.52 -0.58
N ASN A 7 2.50 -24.59 0.18
CA ASN A 7 1.70 -23.74 1.07
C ASN A 7 2.20 -22.28 1.22
N LEU A 8 2.89 -21.73 0.21
CA LEU A 8 3.43 -20.37 0.27
C LEU A 8 2.49 -19.34 -0.38
N GLU A 9 1.87 -19.68 -1.52
CA GLU A 9 1.09 -18.73 -2.34
C GLU A 9 -0.04 -18.02 -1.57
N GLY A 10 -0.78 -18.74 -0.72
CA GLY A 10 -1.85 -18.13 0.09
C GLY A 10 -1.36 -17.33 1.30
N GLN A 11 -0.16 -17.62 1.81
CA GLN A 11 0.45 -16.80 2.87
C GLN A 11 1.03 -15.51 2.30
N ASP A 12 1.57 -15.56 1.08
CA ASP A 12 2.10 -14.40 0.38
C ASP A 12 0.97 -13.39 0.11
N GLU A 13 -0.20 -13.85 -0.38
CA GLU A 13 -1.34 -12.97 -0.65
C GLU A 13 -1.90 -12.31 0.62
N ALA A 14 -2.05 -13.08 1.70
CA ALA A 14 -2.49 -12.57 2.99
C ALA A 14 -1.50 -11.54 3.58
N SER A 15 -0.19 -11.76 3.41
CA SER A 15 0.83 -10.79 3.82
C SER A 15 0.73 -9.51 2.99
N ILE A 16 0.62 -9.62 1.67
CA ILE A 16 0.47 -8.47 0.76
C ILE A 16 -0.74 -7.62 1.15
N LEU A 17 -1.90 -8.24 1.38
CA LEU A 17 -3.10 -7.52 1.82
C LEU A 17 -2.87 -6.78 3.14
N ARG A 18 -2.19 -7.41 4.10
CA ARG A 18 -1.87 -6.80 5.39
C ARG A 18 -0.91 -5.61 5.24
N GLU A 19 0.10 -5.72 4.38
CA GLU A 19 1.02 -4.63 4.05
C GLU A 19 0.26 -3.45 3.43
N ILE A 20 -0.65 -3.70 2.47
CA ILE A 20 -1.48 -2.66 1.84
C ILE A 20 -2.39 -1.99 2.88
N GLN A 21 -3.04 -2.77 3.74
CA GLN A 21 -3.88 -2.25 4.82
C GLN A 21 -3.07 -1.35 5.76
N THR A 22 -1.85 -1.77 6.10
CA THR A 22 -0.93 -1.00 6.94
C THR A 22 -0.48 0.29 6.24
N ALA A 23 -0.19 0.24 4.94
CA ALA A 23 0.20 1.40 4.15
C ALA A 23 -0.94 2.44 4.04
N LEU A 24 -2.18 1.99 3.90
CA LEU A 24 -3.38 2.85 3.88
C LEU A 24 -3.73 3.41 5.27
N HIS A 25 -3.38 2.70 6.35
CA HIS A 25 -3.72 3.11 7.69
C HIS A 25 -3.12 4.47 8.05
N GLY A 26 -3.99 5.42 8.43
CA GLY A 26 -3.61 6.79 8.79
C GLY A 26 -3.28 7.71 7.61
N LEU A 27 -3.38 7.25 6.36
CA LEU A 27 -3.11 8.08 5.18
C LEU A 27 -4.30 9.03 4.92
N LYS A 28 -4.17 10.29 5.32
CA LYS A 28 -5.23 11.30 5.14
C LYS A 28 -5.30 11.85 3.71
N PHE A 29 -4.14 12.07 3.11
CA PHE A 29 -3.99 12.61 1.76
C PHE A 29 -2.74 11.98 1.15
N GLY A 30 -2.88 11.38 -0.02
CA GLY A 30 -1.77 10.64 -0.63
C GLY A 30 -2.21 9.56 -1.61
N SER A 31 -1.32 8.63 -1.89
CA SER A 31 -1.56 7.45 -2.72
C SER A 31 -0.71 6.27 -2.23
N VAL A 32 -1.23 5.06 -2.38
CA VAL A 32 -0.45 3.83 -2.26
C VAL A 32 -0.33 3.24 -3.66
N GLU A 33 0.90 2.90 -4.06
CA GLU A 33 1.23 2.39 -5.39
C GLU A 33 1.82 0.99 -5.26
N ILE A 34 1.36 0.06 -6.10
CA ILE A 34 1.74 -1.34 -6.05
C ILE A 34 2.36 -1.69 -7.40
N THR A 35 3.59 -2.19 -7.39
CA THR A 35 4.27 -2.66 -8.59
C THR A 35 4.18 -4.17 -8.66
N VAL A 36 3.64 -4.67 -9.77
CA VAL A 36 3.48 -6.11 -10.02
C VAL A 36 4.32 -6.47 -11.23
N HIS A 37 5.26 -7.40 -11.06
CA HIS A 37 6.03 -7.99 -12.15
C HIS A 37 5.80 -9.50 -12.18
N ASN A 38 5.52 -10.06 -13.37
CA ASN A 38 5.25 -11.50 -13.57
C ASN A 38 4.13 -12.05 -12.66
N GLY A 39 3.09 -11.25 -12.40
CA GLY A 39 1.98 -11.64 -11.53
C GLY A 39 2.30 -11.64 -10.03
N GLN A 40 3.51 -11.20 -9.64
CA GLN A 40 3.92 -11.08 -8.24
C GLN A 40 4.10 -9.62 -7.86
N VAL A 41 3.60 -9.25 -6.67
CA VAL A 41 3.85 -7.92 -6.11
C VAL A 41 5.32 -7.84 -5.71
N VAL A 42 6.05 -6.92 -6.31
CA VAL A 42 7.48 -6.70 -6.04
C VAL A 42 7.73 -5.44 -5.24
N GLN A 43 6.78 -4.51 -5.20
CA GLN A 43 6.94 -3.25 -4.48
C GLN A 43 5.57 -2.70 -4.03
N ILE A 44 5.56 -2.10 -2.85
CA ILE A 44 4.45 -1.29 -2.33
C ILE A 44 5.04 0.04 -1.84
N GLU A 45 4.57 1.15 -2.39
CA GLU A 45 5.05 2.50 -2.07
C GLU A 45 3.91 3.35 -1.49
N ARG A 46 4.14 3.99 -0.34
CA ARG A 46 3.20 4.93 0.28
C ARG A 46 3.68 6.36 0.05
N LYS A 47 2.87 7.17 -0.63
CA LYS A 47 3.11 8.59 -0.87
C LYS A 47 2.15 9.42 -0.06
N GLU A 48 2.63 10.08 0.97
CA GLU A 48 1.84 11.02 1.78
C GLU A 48 1.95 12.44 1.21
N LYS A 49 0.82 13.15 1.13
CA LYS A 49 0.75 14.52 0.60
C LYS A 49 0.21 15.44 1.68
N ILE A 50 0.95 16.49 2.01
CA ILE A 50 0.47 17.54 2.90
C ILE A 50 -0.25 18.58 2.05
N ARG A 51 -1.55 18.77 2.30
CA ARG A 51 -2.27 19.91 1.72
C ARG A 51 -2.09 21.11 2.63
N LEU A 52 -1.31 22.08 2.17
CA LEU A 52 -1.33 23.42 2.74
C LEU A 52 -2.70 24.00 2.38
N GLN A 53 -3.60 24.11 3.35
CA GLN A 53 -4.88 24.78 3.14
C GLN A 53 -4.57 26.18 2.62
N GLN A 54 -5.09 26.53 1.44
CA GLN A 54 -5.11 27.94 1.07
C GLN A 54 -5.90 28.67 2.15
N PRO A 55 -5.40 29.81 2.67
CA PRO A 55 -6.18 30.61 3.59
C PRO A 55 -7.51 30.86 2.91
N SER A 56 -8.57 30.31 3.51
CA SER A 56 -9.94 30.50 3.05
C SER A 56 -10.13 32.00 2.89
N THR A 57 -10.17 32.47 1.65
CA THR A 57 -10.57 33.83 1.31
C THR A 57 -12.05 33.90 1.64
N LYS A 58 -12.34 34.13 2.92
CA LYS A 58 -13.68 34.44 3.40
C LYS A 58 -13.98 35.84 2.87
N ASN A 59 -14.60 35.88 1.70
CA ASN A 59 -15.19 37.09 1.17
C ASN A 59 -16.68 37.10 1.55
N ASN A 60 -17.09 38.24 2.12
CA ASN A 60 -18.43 38.63 2.57
C ASN A 60 -18.82 38.24 4.00
#